data_AF-A0A1J4KR01-F1
#
_entry.id   AF-A0A1J4KR01-F1
#
_cell.length_a   1.000
_cell.length_b   1.000
_cell.length_c   1.000
_cell.angle_alpha   90.00
_cell.angle_beta   90.00
_cell.angle_gamma   90.00
#
_symmetry.space_group_name_H-M   'P 1'
#
loop_
_entity.id
_entity.type
_entity.pdbx_description
1 polymer ?
#
loop_
_entity_poly.entity_id
_entity_poly.type
_entity_poly.pdbx_seq_one_letter_code
_entity_poly.pdbx_strand_id
1 'polypeptide(L)'
;MNLDPSTIDSIKEKQLASCPVDNKIALIITGHQDDPAAKATFFNFRCYLHDSTGAEQKCSENRYRYSQLLDFNESLIHDYGAIRLLRTFPPKKFIGNKETDFVTQRMEALQNWLNELCEDEETAQDKKLLAFFNLAE
;
A
#
# COMPACT_ATOMS: atom_id res chain seq x y z
N MET A 1 -2.04 -11.47 -11.46
CA MET A 1 -1.47 -12.51 -10.55
C MET A 1 -1.93 -12.18 -9.15
N ASN A 2 -2.38 -13.18 -8.38
CA ASN A 2 -2.72 -13.01 -6.96
C ASN A 2 -1.67 -13.71 -6.11
N LEU A 3 -1.33 -13.11 -4.98
CA LEU A 3 -0.48 -13.72 -3.98
C LEU A 3 -1.24 -14.83 -3.27
N ASP A 4 -0.53 -15.89 -2.90
CA ASP A 4 -1.09 -16.94 -2.06
C ASP A 4 -1.19 -16.47 -0.59
N PRO A 5 -2.03 -17.12 0.23
CA PRO A 5 -2.22 -16.73 1.62
C PRO A 5 -0.94 -16.69 2.46
N SER A 6 0.00 -17.61 2.23
CA SER A 6 1.23 -17.68 3.03
C SER A 6 2.16 -16.50 2.76
N THR A 7 2.21 -16.04 1.51
CA THR A 7 2.93 -14.81 1.15
C THR A 7 2.29 -13.58 1.78
N ILE A 8 0.95 -13.50 1.76
CA ILE A 8 0.20 -12.38 2.39
C ILE A 8 0.50 -12.34 3.90
N ASP A 9 0.43 -13.48 4.57
CA ASP A 9 0.71 -13.58 6.01
C ASP A 9 2.16 -13.22 6.33
N SER A 10 3.12 -13.66 5.52
CA SER A 10 4.54 -13.32 5.70
C SER A 10 4.80 -11.81 5.57
N ILE A 11 4.17 -11.14 4.61
CA ILE A 11 4.28 -9.68 4.45
C ILE A 11 3.63 -8.97 5.65
N LYS A 12 2.44 -9.41 6.07
CA LYS A 12 1.72 -8.87 7.22
C LYS A 12 2.56 -8.95 8.49
N GLU A 13 3.07 -10.15 8.81
CA GLU A 13 3.91 -10.36 10.00
C GLU A 13 5.17 -9.50 9.97
N LYS A 14 5.83 -9.39 8.81
CA LYS A 14 7.00 -8.54 8.64
C LYS A 14 6.68 -7.07 8.90
N GLN A 15 5.62 -6.54 8.30
CA GLN A 15 5.22 -5.13 8.47
C GLN A 15 4.81 -4.84 9.92
N LEU A 16 4.03 -5.72 10.55
CA LEU A 16 3.66 -5.54 11.97
C LEU A 16 4.90 -5.60 12.88
N ALA A 17 5.88 -6.45 12.57
CA ALA A 17 7.13 -6.53 13.33
C ALA A 17 7.99 -5.26 13.17
N SER A 18 8.03 -4.66 11.99
CA SER A 18 8.84 -3.47 11.70
C SER A 18 8.14 -2.14 11.99
N CYS A 19 6.81 -2.15 12.19
CA CYS A 19 6.04 -0.95 12.50
C CYS A 19 6.43 -0.39 13.89
N PRO A 20 6.92 0.86 13.98
CA PRO A 20 7.52 1.43 15.20
C PRO A 20 6.50 2.00 16.20
N VAL A 21 5.20 1.96 15.86
CA VAL A 21 4.12 2.51 16.68
C VAL A 21 3.36 1.41 17.43
N ASP A 22 2.66 1.80 18.50
CA ASP A 22 1.85 0.87 19.31
C ASP A 22 0.67 0.31 18.52
N ASN A 23 -0.06 1.18 17.80
CA ASN A 23 -1.16 0.76 16.92
C ASN A 23 -0.62 0.49 15.53
N LYS A 24 -0.30 -0.79 15.28
CA LYS A 24 0.46 -1.23 14.11
C LYS A 24 -0.43 -1.39 12.90
N ILE A 25 0.07 -1.01 11.74
CA ILE A 25 -0.62 -1.23 10.47
C ILE A 25 0.12 -2.23 9.59
N ALA A 26 -0.64 -2.94 8.76
CA ALA A 26 -0.10 -3.69 7.65
C ALA A 26 -0.92 -3.40 6.38
N LEU A 27 -0.25 -3.08 5.29
CA LEU A 27 -0.81 -2.71 4.00
C LEU A 27 -0.23 -3.65 2.94
N ILE A 28 -1.06 -4.57 2.43
CA ILE A 28 -0.61 -5.63 1.53
C ILE A 28 -1.36 -5.56 0.20
N ILE A 29 -0.63 -5.57 -0.91
CA ILE A 29 -1.18 -5.79 -2.24
C ILE A 29 -1.30 -7.30 -2.47
N THR A 30 -2.52 -7.80 -2.57
CA THR A 30 -2.80 -9.23 -2.72
C THR A 30 -2.84 -9.68 -4.17
N GLY A 31 -2.80 -8.74 -5.11
CA GLY A 31 -2.79 -9.04 -6.54
C GLY A 31 -3.25 -7.85 -7.38
N HIS A 32 -3.60 -8.13 -8.63
CA HIS A 32 -4.13 -7.14 -9.55
C HIS A 32 -5.17 -7.72 -10.50
N GLN A 33 -6.05 -6.86 -10.99
CA GLN A 33 -7.08 -7.16 -11.97
C GLN A 33 -7.18 -6.03 -12.99
N ASP A 34 -7.37 -6.39 -14.26
CA ASP A 34 -7.69 -5.42 -15.30
C ASP A 34 -9.20 -5.17 -15.32
N ASP A 35 -9.60 -3.92 -15.38
CA ASP A 35 -10.98 -3.49 -15.57
C ASP A 35 -11.13 -2.91 -16.99
N PRO A 36 -11.82 -3.61 -17.91
CA PRO A 36 -12.04 -3.14 -19.27
C PRO A 36 -12.88 -1.86 -19.35
N ALA A 37 -13.85 -1.68 -18.45
CA ALA A 37 -14.74 -0.52 -18.45
C ALA A 37 -13.98 0.75 -18.03
N ALA A 38 -13.16 0.63 -16.99
CA ALA A 38 -12.28 1.71 -16.54
C ALA A 38 -11.01 1.86 -17.40
N LYS A 39 -10.74 0.90 -18.30
CA LYS A 39 -9.52 0.77 -19.11
C LYS A 39 -8.24 0.85 -18.25
N ALA A 40 -8.27 0.32 -17.03
CA ALA A 40 -7.21 0.47 -16.05
C ALA A 40 -6.94 -0.84 -15.30
N THR A 41 -5.72 -0.98 -14.78
CA THR A 41 -5.35 -2.05 -13.85
C THR A 41 -5.55 -1.56 -12.43
N PHE A 42 -6.25 -2.37 -11.63
CA PHE A 42 -6.45 -2.17 -10.20
C PHE A 42 -5.59 -3.16 -9.43
N PHE A 43 -4.94 -2.66 -8.38
CA PHE A 43 -4.23 -3.46 -7.39
C PHE A 43 -5.18 -3.74 -6.24
N ASN A 44 -5.29 -5.00 -5.83
CA ASN A 44 -6.13 -5.44 -4.73
C ASN A 44 -5.35 -5.29 -3.43
N PHE A 45 -5.97 -4.72 -2.41
CA PHE A 45 -5.36 -4.46 -1.12
C PHE A 45 -6.10 -5.23 -0.03
N ARG A 46 -5.33 -5.73 0.92
CA ARG A 46 -5.83 -6.12 2.24
C ARG A 46 -5.01 -5.36 3.28
N CYS A 47 -5.71 -4.60 4.11
CA CYS A 47 -5.11 -3.69 5.07
C CYS A 47 -5.57 -4.06 6.48
N TYR A 48 -4.70 -3.89 7.46
CA TYR A 48 -4.90 -4.29 8.84
C TYR A 48 -4.50 -3.17 9.78
N LEU A 49 -5.25 -3.04 10.88
CA LEU A 49 -4.89 -2.25 12.06
C LEU A 49 -4.91 -3.18 13.26
N HIS A 50 -3.79 -3.24 13.98
CA HIS A 50 -3.62 -3.96 15.23
C HIS A 50 -3.41 -2.95 16.36
N ASP A 51 -3.96 -3.25 17.54
CA ASP A 51 -3.69 -2.43 18.73
C ASP A 51 -2.35 -2.78 19.39
N SER A 52 -2.02 -2.03 20.43
CA SER A 52 -0.83 -2.24 21.28
C SER A 52 -0.70 -3.64 21.91
N THR A 53 -1.80 -4.40 22.01
CA THR A 53 -1.79 -5.79 22.54
C THR A 53 -1.51 -6.81 21.44
N GLY A 54 -1.45 -6.37 20.18
CA GLY A 54 -1.29 -7.20 18.99
C GLY A 54 -2.62 -7.74 18.43
N ALA A 55 -3.76 -7.39 19.04
CA ALA A 55 -5.07 -7.83 18.56
C ALA A 55 -5.48 -7.05 17.30
N GLU A 56 -5.98 -7.76 16.28
CA GLU A 56 -6.55 -7.14 15.08
C GLU A 56 -7.81 -6.36 15.46
N GLN A 57 -7.80 -5.05 15.21
CA GLN A 57 -8.93 -4.15 15.46
C GLN A 57 -9.76 -3.93 14.20
N LYS A 58 -9.11 -3.86 13.03
CA LYS A 58 -9.78 -3.63 11.76
C LYS A 58 -9.04 -4.34 10.63
N CYS A 59 -9.82 -4.90 9.71
CA CYS A 59 -9.35 -5.41 8.42
C CYS A 59 -10.21 -4.79 7.32
N SER A 60 -9.59 -4.32 6.26
CA SER A 60 -10.27 -3.76 5.10
C SER A 60 -9.72 -4.33 3.80
N GLU A 61 -10.61 -4.50 2.82
CA GLU A 61 -10.25 -4.92 1.47
C GLU A 61 -10.70 -3.85 0.48
N ASN A 62 -9.76 -3.35 -0.30
CA ASN A 62 -10.00 -2.27 -1.25
C ASN A 62 -9.24 -2.52 -2.55
N ARG A 63 -9.53 -1.72 -3.58
CA ARG A 63 -8.77 -1.75 -4.83
C ARG A 63 -8.47 -0.35 -5.30
N TYR A 64 -7.22 -0.13 -5.71
CA TYR A 64 -6.77 1.18 -6.17
C TYR A 64 -6.08 1.04 -7.52
N ARG A 65 -6.32 1.99 -8.41
CA ARG A 65 -5.50 2.15 -9.61
C ARG A 65 -4.24 2.91 -9.26
N TYR A 66 -3.17 2.70 -10.03
CA TYR A 66 -1.89 3.39 -9.81
C TYR A 66 -2.02 4.92 -9.68
N SER A 67 -2.87 5.55 -10.49
CA SER A 67 -3.02 7.01 -10.40
C SER A 67 -3.61 7.48 -9.07
N GLN A 68 -4.52 6.72 -8.45
CA GLN A 68 -5.07 7.09 -7.14
C GLN A 68 -3.99 7.02 -6.06
N LEU A 69 -3.15 5.98 -6.11
CA LEU A 69 -2.03 5.82 -5.20
C LEU A 69 -1.00 6.95 -5.40
N LEU A 70 -0.79 7.37 -6.65
CA LEU A 70 0.09 8.47 -6.94
C LEU A 70 -0.46 9.80 -6.42
N ASP A 71 -1.73 10.12 -6.71
CA ASP A 71 -2.36 11.36 -6.25
C ASP A 71 -2.29 11.43 -4.71
N PHE A 72 -2.48 10.29 -4.05
CA PHE A 72 -2.29 10.16 -2.61
C PHE A 72 -0.84 10.37 -2.17
N ASN A 73 0.14 9.75 -2.84
CA ASN A 73 1.56 9.96 -2.56
C ASN A 73 2.02 11.41 -2.77
N GLU A 74 1.55 12.07 -3.83
CA GLU A 74 1.78 13.51 -4.06
C GLU A 74 1.21 14.37 -2.92
N SER A 75 0.05 13.96 -2.37
CA SER A 75 -0.53 14.61 -1.20
C SER A 75 0.30 14.37 0.08
N LEU A 76 0.95 13.23 0.24
CA LEU A 76 1.84 12.95 1.37
C LEU A 76 3.18 13.70 1.22
N ILE A 77 3.69 13.85 0.00
CA ILE A 77 4.90 14.63 -0.31
C ILE A 77 4.76 16.08 0.15
N HIS A 78 3.56 16.65 0.02
CA HIS A 78 3.26 17.99 0.52
C HIS A 78 3.38 18.07 2.06
N ASP A 79 2.95 17.03 2.77
CA ASP A 79 2.85 17.03 4.23
C ASP A 79 4.19 16.64 4.90
N TYR A 80 4.93 15.69 4.31
CA TYR A 80 6.15 15.09 4.88
C TYR A 80 7.46 15.45 4.14
N GLY A 81 7.36 16.15 3.01
CA GLY A 81 8.50 16.58 2.19
C GLY A 81 8.89 15.60 1.08
N ALA A 82 9.18 16.16 -0.09
CA ALA A 82 9.44 15.42 -1.33
C ALA A 82 10.62 14.43 -1.26
N ILE A 83 11.67 14.74 -0.51
CA ILE A 83 12.89 13.92 -0.46
C ILE A 83 12.62 12.54 0.18
N ARG A 84 11.72 12.48 1.17
CA ARG A 84 11.39 11.25 1.92
C ARG A 84 10.58 10.28 1.08
N LEU A 85 9.58 10.77 0.33
CA LEU A 85 8.58 9.92 -0.33
C LEU A 85 8.75 9.75 -1.85
N LEU A 86 9.55 10.59 -2.52
CA LEU A 86 9.81 10.42 -3.96
C LEU A 86 10.72 9.23 -4.29
N ARG A 87 11.56 8.79 -3.34
CA ARG A 87 12.53 7.71 -3.58
C ARG A 87 11.88 6.33 -3.73
N THR A 88 10.65 6.21 -3.25
CA THR A 88 10.03 4.93 -2.87
C THR A 88 8.85 4.63 -3.80
N PHE A 89 8.23 5.66 -4.36
CA PHE A 89 7.08 5.50 -5.24
C PHE A 89 7.48 5.14 -6.68
N PRO A 90 6.91 4.08 -7.29
CA PRO A 90 7.28 3.65 -8.63
C PRO A 90 6.92 4.69 -9.69
N PRO A 91 7.74 4.89 -10.74
CA PRO A 91 7.50 5.89 -11.77
C PRO A 91 6.33 5.55 -12.70
N LYS A 92 5.79 6.60 -13.34
CA LYS A 92 4.84 6.46 -14.45
C LYS A 92 5.55 5.87 -15.67
N LYS A 93 4.94 4.84 -16.27
CA LYS A 93 5.28 4.37 -17.62
C LYS A 93 4.09 4.71 -18.52
N PHE A 94 4.34 5.45 -19.60
CA PHE A 94 3.29 5.88 -20.54
C PHE A 94 3.08 4.88 -21.68
N ILE A 95 4.08 4.05 -22.01
CA ILE A 95 4.05 3.04 -23.07
C ILE A 95 4.21 1.65 -22.43
N GLY A 96 3.44 0.64 -22.84
CA GLY A 96 3.57 -0.72 -22.29
C GLY A 96 3.19 -0.82 -20.80
N ASN A 97 2.28 0.03 -20.34
CA ASN A 97 1.90 0.15 -18.93
C ASN A 97 0.91 -0.92 -18.43
N LYS A 98 0.48 -1.80 -19.35
CA LYS A 98 -0.37 -2.98 -19.12
C LYS A 98 0.34 -4.29 -19.47
N GLU A 99 1.62 -4.23 -19.84
CA GLU A 99 2.42 -5.44 -20.03
C GLU A 99 2.53 -6.17 -18.71
N THR A 100 2.24 -7.47 -18.69
CA THR A 100 2.17 -8.28 -17.47
C THR A 100 3.42 -8.13 -16.60
N ASP A 101 4.61 -8.22 -17.20
CA ASP A 101 5.88 -8.08 -16.49
C ASP A 101 6.02 -6.71 -15.82
N PHE A 102 5.57 -5.66 -16.50
CA PHE A 102 5.60 -4.31 -15.96
C PHE A 102 4.58 -4.11 -14.83
N VAL A 103 3.39 -4.69 -14.95
CA VAL A 103 2.38 -4.65 -13.89
C VAL A 103 2.90 -5.37 -12.64
N THR A 104 3.57 -6.51 -12.81
CA THR A 104 4.20 -7.25 -11.70
C THR A 104 5.32 -6.44 -11.04
N GLN A 105 6.27 -5.89 -11.81
CA GLN A 105 7.33 -5.03 -11.27
C GLN A 105 6.76 -3.81 -10.54
N ARG A 106 5.69 -3.21 -11.07
CA ARG A 106 5.00 -2.11 -10.40
C ARG A 106 4.33 -2.56 -9.10
N MET A 107 3.71 -3.73 -9.08
CA MET A 107 3.10 -4.30 -7.88
C MET A 107 4.14 -4.46 -6.76
N GLU A 108 5.31 -5.01 -7.09
CA GLU A 108 6.42 -5.17 -6.15
C GLU A 108 6.95 -3.81 -5.64
N ALA A 109 7.14 -2.84 -6.53
CA ALA A 109 7.59 -1.51 -6.15
C ALA A 109 6.55 -0.76 -5.30
N LEU A 110 5.25 -0.92 -5.59
CA LEU A 110 4.19 -0.38 -4.74
C LEU A 110 4.16 -1.07 -3.38
N GLN A 111 4.38 -2.38 -3.30
CA GLN A 111 4.47 -3.08 -2.02
C GLN A 111 5.66 -2.59 -1.19
N ASN A 112 6.80 -2.26 -1.83
CA ASN A 112 7.93 -1.66 -1.14
C ASN A 112 7.62 -0.27 -0.60
N TRP A 113 6.95 0.58 -1.40
CA TRP A 113 6.44 1.87 -0.91
C TRP A 113 5.53 1.72 0.31
N LEU A 114 4.62 0.74 0.31
CA LEU A 114 3.77 0.46 1.48
C LEU A 114 4.57 0.00 2.70
N ASN A 115 5.61 -0.82 2.51
CA ASN A 115 6.48 -1.24 3.60
C ASN A 115 7.12 -0.01 4.27
N GLU A 116 7.63 0.94 3.48
CA GLU A 116 8.24 2.15 4.01
C GLU A 116 7.24 3.04 4.77
N LEU A 117 5.98 3.11 4.31
CA LEU A 117 4.93 3.82 5.05
C LEU A 117 4.60 3.16 6.40
N CYS A 118 4.65 1.83 6.48
CA CYS A 118 4.40 1.10 7.73
C CYS A 118 5.59 1.18 8.70
N GLU A 119 6.82 1.26 8.17
CA GLU A 119 8.08 1.33 8.94
C GLU A 119 8.39 2.72 9.49
N ASP A 120 7.71 3.73 8.97
CA ASP A 120 7.90 5.11 9.35
C ASP A 120 6.88 5.55 10.42
N GLU A 121 7.40 6.07 11.53
CA GLU A 121 6.60 6.42 12.70
C GLU A 121 5.56 7.49 12.41
N GLU A 122 5.83 8.49 11.57
CA GLU A 122 4.86 9.55 11.34
C GLU A 122 3.74 9.08 10.41
N THR A 123 4.08 8.35 9.35
CA THR A 123 3.07 7.89 8.38
C THR A 123 2.23 6.74 8.91
N ALA A 124 2.77 5.85 9.74
CA ALA A 124 2.03 4.68 10.26
C ALA A 124 0.82 5.03 11.13
N GLN A 125 0.81 6.22 11.74
CA GLN A 125 -0.26 6.76 12.58
C GLN A 125 -0.96 7.97 11.94
N ASP A 126 -0.61 8.31 10.70
CA ASP A 126 -1.20 9.44 9.99
C ASP A 126 -2.69 9.18 9.70
N LYS A 127 -3.54 10.09 10.17
CA LYS A 127 -5.01 9.94 10.05
C LYS A 127 -5.47 9.89 8.59
N LYS A 128 -4.80 10.62 7.69
CA LYS A 128 -5.16 10.69 6.27
C LYS A 128 -4.80 9.38 5.57
N LEU A 129 -3.68 8.76 5.93
CA LEU A 129 -3.29 7.41 5.50
C LEU A 129 -4.25 6.36 6.02
N LEU A 130 -4.55 6.37 7.32
CA LEU A 130 -5.50 5.43 7.91
C LEU A 130 -6.88 5.56 7.25
N ALA A 131 -7.36 6.77 7.00
CA ALA A 131 -8.63 6.99 6.31
C ALA A 131 -8.58 6.52 4.84
N PHE A 132 -7.50 6.82 4.11
CA PHE A 132 -7.34 6.41 2.70
C PHE A 132 -7.43 4.89 2.54
N PHE A 133 -6.84 4.12 3.47
CA PHE A 133 -6.88 2.66 3.49
C PHE A 133 -8.08 2.08 4.27
N ASN A 134 -9.05 2.91 4.69
CA ASN A 134 -10.20 2.51 5.47
C ASN A 134 -9.83 1.74 6.76
N LEU A 135 -8.83 2.24 7.49
CA LEU A 135 -8.40 1.76 8.81
C LEU A 135 -8.85 2.68 9.95
N ALA A 136 -9.29 3.89 9.63
CA ALA A 136 -9.97 4.82 10.55
C ALA A 136 -11.33 5.25 9.97
N GLU A 137 -12.20 5.84 10.81
CA GLU A 137 -13.45 6.49 10.40
C GLU A 137 -13.20 7.87 9.76
#